data_AF-A0A2A4I4L0-F1
#
_entry.id   AF-A0A2A4I4L0-F1
#
_cell.length_a   1.000
_cell.length_b   1.000
_cell.length_c   1.000
_cell.angle_alpha   90.00
_cell.angle_beta   90.00
_cell.angle_gamma   90.00
#
_symmetry.space_group_name_H-M   'P 1'
#
loop_
_entity.id
_entity.type
_entity.pdbx_description
1 polymer ?
#
loop_
_entity_poly.entity_id
_entity_poly.type
_entity_poly.pdbx_seq_one_letter_code
_entity_poly.pdbx_strand_id
1 'polypeptide(L)'
;MAEPRRSALAVGQVWSFHTRPFTGFSPPDTGRYGAFRIIGLTGDILGVAVLSGVWHTPPTATDVAGAMVIHEHRFAFRGKPAVFGARPEEWNASGELDALTFVADQPVSAEDEALFAMLTGFARGAGFGELSNVDTIVEGEWRWANDREALIAEIAQEEAREEAQREAEAKRFETRLAKLTWTQLAAETPLARWQPSSPYPPPAFAEAARATLRAACAELAALGDKPRRPAVRTVLKRTVEWFNAADNAAGGVIGTGEREDIVAALEDIAYAARQPALMDDIDMWREW
;
A
#
# COMPACT_ATOMS: atom_id res chain seq x y z
N MET A 1 2.74 39.49 3.44
CA MET A 1 2.96 38.48 4.50
C MET A 1 3.84 37.41 3.90
N ALA A 2 5.04 37.20 4.43
CA ALA A 2 5.94 36.17 3.95
C ALA A 2 5.42 34.81 4.39
N GLU A 3 5.30 33.85 3.47
CA GLU A 3 5.11 32.44 3.82
C GLU A 3 6.22 32.02 4.80
N PRO A 4 5.90 31.33 5.90
CA PRO A 4 6.94 30.78 6.75
C PRO A 4 7.75 29.78 5.91
N ARG A 5 9.04 30.05 5.77
CA ARG A 5 9.99 29.10 5.17
C ARG A 5 9.82 27.77 5.89
N ARG A 6 9.30 26.74 5.21
CA ARG A 6 9.31 25.37 5.71
C ARG A 6 10.77 25.06 6.07
N SER A 7 11.04 24.81 7.36
CA SER A 7 12.35 24.35 7.80
C SER A 7 12.71 23.09 7.02
N ALA A 8 13.96 22.99 6.60
CA ALA A 8 14.47 21.74 6.05
C ALA A 8 14.26 20.63 7.11
N LEU A 9 13.91 19.44 6.64
CA LEU A 9 13.72 18.27 7.49
C LEU A 9 15.01 18.02 8.29
N ALA A 10 14.88 17.91 9.61
CA ALA A 10 16.03 17.74 10.47
C ALA A 10 15.76 16.76 11.61
N VAL A 11 16.82 16.05 11.97
CA VAL A 11 16.85 15.16 13.14
C VAL A 11 16.60 15.97 14.40
N GLY A 12 15.72 15.47 15.28
CA GLY A 12 15.28 16.15 16.51
C GLY A 12 13.99 16.96 16.35
N GLN A 13 13.51 17.21 15.14
CA GLN A 13 12.25 17.92 14.95
C GLN A 13 11.06 17.09 15.44
N VAL A 14 10.15 17.75 16.17
CA VAL A 14 8.88 17.20 16.61
C VAL A 14 7.75 17.85 15.84
N TRP A 15 6.85 17.02 15.36
CA TRP A 15 5.70 17.42 14.55
C TRP A 15 4.43 16.85 15.14
N SER A 16 3.36 17.64 15.06
CA SER A 16 2.02 17.25 15.46
C SER A 16 1.12 17.11 14.24
N PHE A 17 0.11 16.27 14.36
CA PHE A 17 -0.88 16.01 13.32
C PHE A 17 -2.23 15.73 13.97
N HIS A 18 -3.30 16.00 13.25
CA HIS A 18 -4.65 15.62 13.63
C HIS A 18 -4.88 14.17 13.20
N THR A 19 -5.30 13.30 14.12
CA THR A 19 -5.38 11.87 13.85
C THR A 19 -6.57 11.54 12.96
N ARG A 20 -6.37 10.63 12.02
CA ARG A 20 -7.44 10.09 11.18
C ARG A 20 -8.18 8.92 11.84
N PRO A 21 -9.42 8.63 11.39
CA PRO A 21 -10.19 7.50 11.88
C PRO A 21 -9.45 6.17 11.63
N PHE A 22 -9.50 5.25 12.60
CA PHE A 22 -8.77 3.97 12.51
C PHE A 22 -9.36 3.02 11.45
N THR A 23 -10.67 3.04 11.26
CA THR A 23 -11.39 2.25 10.24
C THR A 23 -12.36 3.15 9.47
N GLY A 24 -12.93 2.64 8.36
CA GLY A 24 -14.00 3.33 7.65
C GLY A 24 -15.32 3.41 8.44
N PHE A 25 -15.43 2.68 9.54
CA PHE A 25 -16.58 2.67 10.45
C PHE A 25 -16.40 3.56 11.69
N SER A 26 -15.18 4.04 11.92
CA SER A 26 -14.87 5.00 12.98
C SER A 26 -15.52 6.37 12.69
N PRO A 27 -15.79 7.19 13.72
CA PRO A 27 -16.22 8.58 13.52
C PRO A 27 -15.25 9.34 12.61
N PRO A 28 -15.73 10.17 11.65
CA PRO A 28 -14.90 10.78 10.62
C PRO A 28 -13.91 11.82 11.16
N ASP A 29 -14.19 12.39 12.33
CA ASP A 29 -13.27 13.26 13.07
C ASP A 29 -13.00 12.62 14.43
N THR A 30 -11.72 12.38 14.70
CA THR A 30 -11.26 11.82 15.98
C THR A 30 -11.25 12.87 17.09
N GLY A 31 -11.16 14.17 16.75
CA GLY A 31 -10.93 15.26 17.70
C GLY A 31 -9.63 15.09 18.50
N ARG A 32 -8.67 14.34 17.97
CA ARG A 32 -7.43 13.95 18.63
C ARG A 32 -6.22 14.37 17.80
N TYR A 33 -5.14 14.68 18.49
CA TYR A 33 -3.86 15.04 17.93
C TYR A 33 -2.79 14.10 18.47
N GLY A 34 -1.91 13.68 17.58
CA GLY A 34 -0.70 12.93 17.88
C GLY A 34 0.55 13.77 17.62
N ALA A 35 1.69 13.24 18.05
CA ALA A 35 2.98 13.81 17.71
C ALA A 35 4.02 12.73 17.44
N PHE A 36 4.99 13.03 16.61
CA PHE A 36 6.14 12.18 16.36
C PHE A 36 7.41 13.02 16.26
N ARG A 37 8.54 12.36 16.51
CA ARG A 37 9.87 12.95 16.45
C ARG A 37 10.70 12.25 15.38
N ILE A 38 11.52 13.04 14.69
CA ILE A 38 12.51 12.53 13.75
C ILE A 38 13.76 12.14 14.54
N ILE A 39 14.04 10.84 14.58
CA ILE A 39 15.17 10.28 15.35
C ILE A 39 16.42 10.05 14.49
N GLY A 40 16.28 10.10 13.17
CA GLY A 40 17.39 9.95 12.24
C GLY A 40 16.97 10.18 10.80
N LEU A 41 17.95 10.46 9.94
CA LEU A 41 17.74 10.70 8.52
C LEU A 41 18.95 10.19 7.71
N THR A 42 18.71 9.34 6.72
CA THR A 42 19.65 9.01 5.64
C THR A 42 19.08 9.43 4.29
N GLY A 43 19.76 9.12 3.19
CA GLY A 43 19.22 9.35 1.84
C GLY A 43 17.92 8.58 1.56
N ASP A 44 17.74 7.43 2.20
CA ASP A 44 16.64 6.49 1.90
C ASP A 44 15.68 6.26 3.09
N ILE A 45 16.06 6.68 4.31
CA ILE A 45 15.32 6.37 5.54
C ILE A 45 15.10 7.63 6.37
N LEU A 46 13.83 7.92 6.65
CA LEU A 46 13.37 8.82 7.70
C LEU A 46 13.01 8.01 8.94
N GLY A 47 13.79 8.13 10.01
CA GLY A 47 13.51 7.47 11.28
C GLY A 47 12.46 8.24 12.09
N VAL A 48 11.32 7.59 12.36
CA VAL A 48 10.18 8.18 13.07
C VAL A 48 9.97 7.48 14.41
N ALA A 49 9.87 8.26 15.48
CA ALA A 49 9.45 7.78 16.79
C ALA A 49 8.14 8.46 17.21
N VAL A 50 7.09 7.67 17.43
CA VAL A 50 5.76 8.19 17.80
C VAL A 50 5.72 8.49 19.30
N LEU A 51 5.32 9.70 19.67
CA LEU A 51 5.37 10.19 21.03
C LEU A 51 4.12 9.85 21.83
N SER A 52 4.30 9.58 23.12
CA SER A 52 3.27 9.24 24.09
C SER A 52 2.52 10.51 24.47
N GLY A 53 1.33 10.67 23.91
CA GLY A 53 0.46 11.80 24.18
C GLY A 53 -0.62 11.85 23.13
N VAL A 54 -1.87 11.99 23.59
CA VAL A 54 -3.03 12.18 22.72
C VAL A 54 -3.77 13.38 23.25
N TRP A 55 -3.85 14.41 22.42
CA TRP A 55 -4.34 15.73 22.82
C TRP A 55 -5.63 16.07 22.09
N HIS A 56 -6.50 16.85 22.71
CA HIS A 56 -7.73 17.34 22.07
C HIS A 56 -7.53 18.66 21.30
N THR A 57 -6.33 19.22 21.37
CA THR A 57 -5.87 20.40 20.64
C THR A 57 -4.45 20.16 20.17
N PRO A 58 -3.94 20.86 19.14
CA PRO A 58 -2.55 20.73 18.73
C PRO A 58 -1.60 20.92 19.93
N PRO A 59 -0.67 19.98 20.20
CA PRO A 59 0.23 20.08 21.35
C PRO A 59 1.26 21.20 21.17
N THR A 60 1.65 21.80 22.29
CA THR A 60 2.70 22.80 22.37
C THR A 60 4.07 22.16 22.60
N ALA A 61 5.15 22.94 22.46
CA ALA A 61 6.51 22.51 22.80
C ALA A 61 6.63 21.98 24.23
N THR A 62 5.89 22.54 25.19
CA THR A 62 5.87 22.08 26.58
C THR A 62 5.19 20.73 26.73
N ASP A 63 4.12 20.49 25.98
CA ASP A 63 3.37 19.22 26.03
C ASP A 63 4.23 18.05 25.53
N VAL A 64 5.01 18.26 24.48
CA VAL A 64 5.87 17.21 23.90
C VAL A 64 7.22 17.06 24.60
N ALA A 65 7.65 18.01 25.45
CA ALA A 65 8.97 17.98 26.10
C ALA A 65 9.18 16.78 27.03
N GLY A 66 8.10 16.26 27.62
CA GLY A 66 8.14 15.09 28.50
C GLY A 66 7.56 13.82 27.87
N ALA A 67 7.14 13.86 26.60
CA ALA A 67 6.53 12.72 25.95
C ALA A 67 7.59 11.66 25.62
N MET A 68 7.36 10.42 26.05
CA MET A 68 8.21 9.27 25.74
C MET A 68 7.81 8.65 24.40
N VAL A 69 8.54 7.66 23.91
CA VAL A 69 8.08 6.89 22.73
C VAL A 69 6.95 5.96 23.16
N ILE A 70 5.85 5.92 22.39
CA ILE A 70 4.75 4.96 22.59
C ILE A 70 5.32 3.55 22.57
N HIS A 71 4.85 2.70 23.48
CA HIS A 71 5.08 1.27 23.40
C HIS A 71 3.77 0.62 22.96
N GLU A 72 3.79 -0.13 21.86
CA GLU A 72 2.57 -0.68 21.27
C GLU A 72 2.04 -1.86 22.08
N HIS A 73 0.83 -1.74 22.59
CA HIS A 73 0.10 -2.77 23.34
C HIS A 73 -1.23 -3.15 22.69
N ARG A 74 -1.64 -2.44 21.63
CA ARG A 74 -2.84 -2.78 20.87
C ARG A 74 -2.76 -4.21 20.32
N PHE A 75 -3.90 -4.87 20.21
CA PHE A 75 -4.01 -6.23 19.70
C PHE A 75 -3.09 -7.24 20.41
N ALA A 76 -2.14 -7.82 19.68
CA ALA A 76 -1.16 -8.80 20.17
C ALA A 76 0.26 -8.21 20.27
N PHE A 77 0.43 -6.89 20.11
CA PHE A 77 1.72 -6.25 20.28
C PHE A 77 2.19 -6.36 21.74
N ARG A 78 3.49 -6.62 21.91
CA ARG A 78 4.10 -6.95 23.22
C ARG A 78 4.97 -5.81 23.75
N GLY A 79 4.50 -4.57 23.66
CA GLY A 79 5.18 -3.40 24.21
C GLY A 79 6.45 -3.02 23.45
N LYS A 80 6.48 -3.19 22.12
CA LYS A 80 7.60 -2.73 21.30
C LYS A 80 7.54 -1.20 21.18
N PRO A 81 8.66 -0.46 21.22
CA PRO A 81 8.65 0.97 20.92
C PRO A 81 8.11 1.22 19.50
N ALA A 82 7.21 2.19 19.38
CA ALA A 82 6.58 2.65 18.15
C ALA A 82 7.57 3.48 17.31
N VAL A 83 8.56 2.77 16.77
CA VAL A 83 9.61 3.31 15.91
C VAL A 83 9.64 2.55 14.60
N PHE A 84 9.69 3.30 13.50
CA PHE A 84 9.79 2.75 12.16
C PHE A 84 10.54 3.69 11.21
N GLY A 85 11.02 3.13 10.11
CA GLY A 85 11.55 3.88 8.97
C GLY A 85 10.45 4.17 7.96
N ALA A 86 10.30 5.44 7.59
CA ALA A 86 9.52 5.90 6.46
C ALA A 86 10.45 6.41 5.35
N ARG A 87 9.91 6.74 4.17
CA ARG A 87 10.71 7.37 3.11
C ARG A 87 10.81 8.88 3.32
N PRO A 88 11.99 9.51 3.16
CA PRO A 88 12.14 10.95 3.34
C PRO A 88 11.18 11.81 2.50
N GLU A 89 10.79 11.36 1.31
CA GLU A 89 9.86 12.05 0.42
C GLU A 89 8.40 12.10 0.94
N GLU A 90 8.02 11.22 1.86
CA GLU A 90 6.67 11.19 2.44
C GLU A 90 6.45 12.35 3.42
N TRP A 91 7.53 12.93 3.97
CA TRP A 91 7.49 14.01 4.96
C TRP A 91 6.56 15.18 4.59
N ASN A 92 6.56 15.56 3.31
CA ASN A 92 5.77 16.70 2.81
C ASN A 92 4.80 16.30 1.70
N ALA A 93 4.60 14.99 1.49
CA ALA A 93 3.68 14.51 0.48
C ALA A 93 2.25 14.92 0.87
N SER A 94 1.54 15.48 -0.10
CA SER A 94 0.20 16.00 0.11
C SER A 94 -0.75 14.84 0.44
N GLY A 95 -1.45 14.93 1.57
CA GLY A 95 -2.42 13.92 1.97
C GLY A 95 -1.86 12.84 2.88
N GLU A 96 -0.57 12.82 3.21
CA GLU A 96 -0.02 11.84 4.16
C GLU A 96 -0.56 12.03 5.57
N LEU A 97 -0.60 13.28 6.07
CA LEU A 97 -1.08 13.61 7.41
C LEU A 97 -1.92 14.90 7.41
N ASP A 98 -2.93 14.93 8.28
CA ASP A 98 -3.82 16.09 8.42
C ASP A 98 -3.28 17.07 9.47
N ALA A 99 -3.40 18.38 9.17
CA ALA A 99 -2.97 19.48 10.04
C ALA A 99 -1.50 19.39 10.53
N LEU A 100 -0.61 18.80 9.73
CA LEU A 100 0.80 18.62 10.08
C LEU A 100 1.49 19.95 10.43
N THR A 101 1.94 20.09 11.67
CA THR A 101 2.47 21.35 12.21
C THR A 101 3.74 21.12 13.01
N PHE A 102 4.76 21.93 12.76
CA PHE A 102 6.02 21.91 13.53
C PHE A 102 5.75 22.36 14.97
N VAL A 103 6.25 21.61 15.94
CA VAL A 103 6.03 21.87 17.36
C VAL A 103 7.30 22.44 18.02
N ALA A 104 8.41 21.72 17.89
CA ALA A 104 9.67 22.07 18.55
C ALA A 104 10.86 21.30 17.97
N ASP A 105 12.06 21.80 18.22
CA ASP A 105 13.28 21.02 18.15
C ASP A 105 13.56 20.40 19.52
N GLN A 106 13.87 19.09 19.53
CA GLN A 106 14.27 18.37 20.72
C GLN A 106 15.60 17.65 20.50
N PRO A 107 16.46 17.55 21.54
CA PRO A 107 17.65 16.73 21.45
C PRO A 107 17.26 15.26 21.22
N VAL A 108 18.00 14.61 20.34
CA VAL A 108 17.91 13.17 20.12
C VAL A 108 18.71 12.48 21.22
N SER A 109 18.08 11.48 21.87
CA SER A 109 18.70 10.73 22.96
C SER A 109 19.57 9.59 22.43
N ALA A 110 20.45 9.04 23.27
CA ALA A 110 21.20 7.83 22.92
C ALA A 110 20.28 6.63 22.63
N GLU A 111 19.09 6.58 23.20
CA GLU A 111 18.08 5.56 22.90
C GLU A 111 17.54 5.73 21.48
N ASP A 112 17.23 6.96 21.07
CA ASP A 112 16.79 7.27 19.71
C ASP A 112 17.86 6.91 18.67
N GLU A 113 19.14 7.22 18.96
CA GLU A 113 20.26 6.84 18.09
C GLU A 113 20.37 5.31 17.94
N ALA A 114 20.20 4.56 19.05
CA ALA A 114 20.20 3.10 19.02
C ALA A 114 19.01 2.53 18.22
N LEU A 115 17.82 3.12 18.40
CA LEU A 115 16.62 2.77 17.64
C LEU A 115 16.80 3.03 16.14
N PHE A 116 17.40 4.16 15.76
CA PHE A 116 17.69 4.48 14.37
C PHE A 116 18.78 3.58 13.77
N ALA A 117 19.81 3.22 14.56
CA ALA A 117 20.82 2.26 14.14
C ALA A 117 20.22 0.87 13.83
N MET A 118 19.19 0.44 14.57
CA MET A 118 18.47 -0.80 14.26
C MET A 118 17.73 -0.72 12.91
N LEU A 119 17.13 0.42 12.59
CA LEU A 119 16.45 0.64 11.30
C LEU A 119 17.45 0.56 10.14
N THR A 120 18.53 1.34 10.21
CA THR A 120 19.55 1.40 9.13
C THR A 120 20.36 0.11 9.00
N GLY A 121 20.52 -0.66 10.09
CA GLY A 121 21.12 -1.98 10.08
C GLY A 121 20.18 -3.11 9.64
N PHE A 122 18.91 -2.81 9.31
CA PHE A 122 17.86 -3.80 9.01
C PHE A 122 17.81 -4.93 10.04
N ALA A 123 18.01 -4.57 11.32
CA ALA A 123 18.07 -5.54 12.39
C ALA A 123 16.72 -6.24 12.55
N ARG A 124 16.73 -7.46 13.08
CA ARG A 124 15.49 -8.20 13.37
C ARG A 124 14.60 -7.36 14.30
N GLY A 125 13.40 -7.05 13.83
CA GLY A 125 12.46 -6.19 14.56
C GLY A 125 12.48 -4.73 14.13
N ALA A 126 13.30 -4.31 13.15
CA ALA A 126 13.13 -3.02 12.48
C ALA A 126 11.75 -2.97 11.80
N GLY A 127 11.01 -1.87 12.00
CA GLY A 127 9.73 -1.62 11.33
C GLY A 127 9.93 -0.66 10.18
N PHE A 128 9.25 -0.88 9.06
CA PHE A 128 9.21 0.04 7.92
C PHE A 128 7.77 0.19 7.46
N GLY A 129 7.40 1.39 7.01
CA GLY A 129 6.06 1.68 6.51
C GLY A 129 5.92 3.14 6.14
N GLU A 130 4.73 3.52 5.68
CA GLU A 130 4.38 4.89 5.35
C GLU A 130 4.35 5.79 6.59
N LEU A 131 4.67 7.07 6.42
CA LEU A 131 4.58 8.08 7.49
C LEU A 131 3.16 8.15 8.08
N SER A 132 2.12 7.95 7.27
CA SER A 132 0.71 7.87 7.68
C SER A 132 0.46 6.84 8.80
N ASN A 133 1.34 5.86 9.01
CA ASN A 133 1.21 4.88 10.10
C ASN A 133 1.21 5.52 11.50
N VAL A 134 1.68 6.77 11.66
CA VAL A 134 1.55 7.48 12.93
C VAL A 134 0.08 7.64 13.35
N ASP A 135 -0.86 7.78 12.41
CA ASP A 135 -2.31 7.80 12.69
C ASP A 135 -2.73 6.49 13.35
N THR A 136 -2.45 5.39 12.66
CA THR A 136 -2.77 4.03 13.08
C THR A 136 -2.18 3.70 14.46
N ILE A 137 -0.96 4.15 14.75
CA ILE A 137 -0.32 3.93 16.06
C ILE A 137 -1.01 4.76 17.14
N VAL A 138 -1.11 6.08 16.96
CA VAL A 138 -1.66 6.98 17.99
C VAL A 138 -3.12 6.67 18.28
N GLU A 139 -3.94 6.60 17.23
CA GLU A 139 -5.37 6.33 17.35
C GLU A 139 -5.61 4.91 17.86
N GLY A 140 -4.88 3.93 17.34
CA GLY A 140 -5.00 2.53 17.74
C GLY A 140 -4.70 2.32 19.22
N GLU A 141 -3.60 2.86 19.73
CA GLU A 141 -3.24 2.74 21.15
C GLU A 141 -4.23 3.47 22.05
N TRP A 142 -4.65 4.69 21.69
CA TRP A 142 -5.64 5.43 22.46
C TRP A 142 -6.97 4.68 22.53
N ARG A 143 -7.49 4.21 21.40
CA ARG A 143 -8.74 3.47 21.35
C ARG A 143 -8.63 2.12 22.05
N TRP A 144 -7.48 1.45 21.97
CA TRP A 144 -7.29 0.21 22.71
C TRP A 144 -7.33 0.40 24.23
N ALA A 145 -6.84 1.54 24.72
CA ALA A 145 -6.87 1.87 26.14
C ALA A 145 -8.24 2.42 26.62
N ASN A 146 -8.98 3.12 25.76
CA ASN A 146 -10.18 3.89 26.16
C ASN A 146 -11.50 3.33 25.63
N ASP A 147 -11.49 2.66 24.47
CA ASP A 147 -12.69 2.31 23.70
C ASP A 147 -12.54 0.98 22.95
N ARG A 148 -11.91 0.00 23.62
CA ARG A 148 -11.47 -1.27 23.03
C ARG A 148 -12.59 -2.07 22.37
N GLU A 149 -13.75 -2.15 23.01
CA GLU A 149 -14.88 -2.95 22.50
C GLU A 149 -15.43 -2.36 21.20
N ALA A 150 -15.55 -1.04 21.12
CA ALA A 150 -15.95 -0.34 19.90
C ALA A 150 -14.93 -0.57 18.77
N LEU A 151 -13.63 -0.44 19.08
CA LEU A 151 -12.57 -0.69 18.10
C LEU A 151 -12.62 -2.13 17.55
N ILE A 152 -12.80 -3.13 18.42
CA ILE A 152 -12.92 -4.54 17.98
C ILE A 152 -14.15 -4.75 17.10
N ALA A 153 -15.30 -4.16 17.46
CA ALA A 153 -16.52 -4.29 16.68
C ALA A 153 -16.42 -3.62 15.30
N GLU A 154 -15.71 -2.50 15.19
CA GLU A 154 -15.46 -1.82 13.92
C GLU A 154 -14.48 -2.59 13.03
N ILE A 155 -13.41 -3.18 13.60
CA ILE A 155 -12.49 -4.04 12.84
C ILE A 155 -13.23 -5.24 12.26
N ALA A 156 -14.10 -5.88 13.05
CA ALA A 156 -14.93 -6.98 12.56
C ALA A 156 -15.89 -6.55 11.44
N GLN A 157 -16.36 -5.29 11.43
CA GLN A 157 -17.17 -4.75 10.34
C GLN A 157 -16.36 -4.51 9.07
N GLU A 158 -15.14 -3.98 9.19
CA GLU A 158 -14.24 -3.80 8.05
C GLU A 158 -13.85 -5.15 7.44
N GLU A 159 -13.45 -6.12 8.26
CA GLU A 159 -13.15 -7.48 7.80
C GLU A 159 -14.35 -8.13 7.09
N ALA A 160 -15.57 -7.97 7.62
CA ALA A 160 -16.78 -8.50 6.99
C ALA A 160 -17.11 -7.79 5.66
N ARG A 161 -16.85 -6.48 5.58
CA ARG A 161 -17.03 -5.70 4.35
C ARG A 161 -16.01 -6.13 3.28
N GLU A 162 -14.74 -6.27 3.66
CA GLU A 162 -13.67 -6.73 2.77
C GLU A 162 -13.94 -8.14 2.28
N GLU A 163 -14.37 -9.07 3.14
CA GLU A 163 -14.78 -10.42 2.73
C GLU A 163 -15.99 -10.37 1.79
N ALA A 164 -17.03 -9.60 2.10
CA ALA A 164 -18.19 -9.46 1.23
C ALA A 164 -17.82 -8.86 -0.13
N GLN A 165 -16.87 -7.91 -0.17
CA GLN A 165 -16.35 -7.35 -1.40
C GLN A 165 -15.57 -8.40 -2.19
N ARG A 166 -14.65 -9.13 -1.55
CA ARG A 166 -13.90 -10.24 -2.17
C ARG A 166 -14.84 -11.31 -2.73
N GLU A 167 -15.85 -11.73 -1.98
CA GLU A 167 -16.86 -12.68 -2.44
C GLU A 167 -17.67 -12.13 -3.64
N ALA A 168 -18.06 -10.87 -3.60
CA ALA A 168 -18.81 -10.24 -4.68
C ALA A 168 -17.97 -10.12 -5.95
N GLU A 169 -16.69 -9.79 -5.82
CA GLU A 169 -15.71 -9.75 -6.90
C GLU A 169 -15.49 -11.15 -7.48
N ALA A 170 -15.29 -12.17 -6.62
CA ALA A 170 -15.17 -13.57 -7.04
C ALA A 170 -16.44 -14.05 -7.78
N LYS A 171 -17.65 -13.78 -7.27
CA LYS A 171 -18.91 -14.14 -7.94
C LYS A 171 -19.08 -13.43 -9.28
N ARG A 172 -18.72 -12.14 -9.36
CA ARG A 172 -18.71 -11.37 -10.62
C ARG A 172 -17.73 -11.97 -11.61
N PHE A 173 -16.55 -12.35 -11.14
CA PHE A 173 -15.50 -12.99 -11.90
C PHE A 173 -15.96 -14.34 -12.46
N GLU A 174 -16.50 -15.24 -11.64
CA GLU A 174 -17.09 -16.52 -12.09
C GLU A 174 -18.19 -16.31 -13.14
N THR A 175 -19.09 -15.36 -12.91
CA THR A 175 -20.19 -15.03 -13.84
C THR A 175 -19.66 -14.50 -15.17
N ARG A 176 -18.62 -13.67 -15.13
CA ARG A 176 -17.94 -13.11 -16.31
C ARG A 176 -17.31 -14.23 -17.11
N LEU A 177 -16.47 -15.05 -16.47
CA LEU A 177 -15.79 -16.18 -17.11
C LEU A 177 -16.81 -17.09 -17.81
N ALA A 178 -17.89 -17.48 -17.13
CA ALA A 178 -18.90 -18.40 -17.69
C ALA A 178 -19.47 -18.00 -19.06
N LYS A 179 -19.52 -16.69 -19.37
CA LYS A 179 -20.09 -16.14 -20.61
C LYS A 179 -19.04 -15.61 -21.58
N LEU A 180 -17.76 -15.69 -21.23
CA LEU A 180 -16.68 -15.04 -21.95
C LEU A 180 -16.40 -15.70 -23.31
N THR A 181 -16.22 -14.88 -24.33
CA THR A 181 -15.93 -15.29 -25.71
C THR A 181 -14.80 -14.45 -26.30
N TRP A 182 -14.12 -14.97 -27.32
CA TRP A 182 -13.10 -14.23 -28.05
C TRP A 182 -13.62 -12.91 -28.64
N THR A 183 -14.87 -12.88 -29.09
CA THR A 183 -15.50 -11.65 -29.59
C THR A 183 -15.65 -10.58 -28.51
N GLN A 184 -16.01 -10.96 -27.28
CA GLN A 184 -16.07 -10.01 -26.16
C GLN A 184 -14.67 -9.52 -25.79
N LEU A 185 -13.69 -10.42 -25.66
CA LEU A 185 -12.31 -10.04 -25.35
C LEU A 185 -11.69 -9.12 -26.40
N ALA A 186 -12.03 -9.31 -27.68
CA ALA A 186 -11.57 -8.45 -28.76
C ALA A 186 -12.23 -7.06 -28.76
N ALA A 187 -13.44 -6.93 -28.24
CA ALA A 187 -14.17 -5.66 -28.16
C ALA A 187 -13.78 -4.81 -26.95
N GLU A 188 -13.25 -5.44 -25.91
CA GLU A 188 -12.81 -4.76 -24.69
C GLU A 188 -11.42 -4.12 -24.86
N THR A 189 -11.14 -3.15 -23.98
CA THR A 189 -9.79 -2.61 -23.84
C THR A 189 -9.12 -3.30 -22.66
N PRO A 190 -8.12 -4.16 -22.87
CA PRO A 190 -7.35 -4.74 -21.77
C PRO A 190 -6.75 -3.63 -20.91
N LEU A 191 -6.70 -3.83 -19.60
CA LEU A 191 -6.07 -2.88 -18.67
C LEU A 191 -6.65 -1.45 -18.81
N ALA A 192 -7.98 -1.33 -18.99
CA ALA A 192 -8.65 -0.04 -19.22
C ALA A 192 -8.46 0.95 -18.05
N ARG A 193 -8.16 0.45 -16.85
CA ARG A 193 -7.92 1.24 -15.64
C ARG A 193 -6.55 1.91 -15.61
N TRP A 194 -5.59 1.45 -16.41
CA TRP A 194 -4.25 2.02 -16.46
C TRP A 194 -4.29 3.38 -17.16
N GLN A 195 -4.53 4.43 -16.37
CA GLN A 195 -4.54 5.82 -16.82
C GLN A 195 -3.13 6.43 -16.67
N PRO A 196 -2.77 7.41 -17.52
CA PRO A 196 -1.49 8.10 -17.42
C PRO A 196 -1.47 9.03 -16.20
N SER A 197 -1.26 8.47 -15.01
CA SER A 197 -1.01 9.20 -13.76
C SER A 197 -0.25 8.30 -12.80
N SER A 198 0.70 8.84 -12.03
CA SER A 198 1.28 8.10 -10.89
C SER A 198 0.14 7.62 -9.99
N PRO A 199 0.10 6.36 -9.53
CA PRO A 199 1.18 5.36 -9.51
C PRO A 199 1.25 4.38 -10.71
N TYR A 200 0.45 4.59 -11.77
CA TYR A 200 0.35 3.64 -12.89
C TYR A 200 1.62 3.63 -13.78
N PRO A 201 1.88 2.51 -14.50
CA PRO A 201 3.02 2.39 -15.40
C PRO A 201 3.06 3.51 -16.46
N PRO A 202 4.26 3.87 -16.97
CA PRO A 202 4.39 4.87 -18.03
C PRO A 202 3.47 4.57 -19.23
N PRO A 203 2.94 5.59 -19.92
CA PRO A 203 1.96 5.39 -21.00
C PRO A 203 2.45 4.43 -22.09
N ALA A 204 3.74 4.48 -22.43
CA ALA A 204 4.36 3.58 -23.40
C ALA A 204 4.34 2.11 -22.94
N PHE A 205 4.53 1.87 -21.63
CA PHE A 205 4.46 0.54 -21.04
C PHE A 205 3.02 0.01 -21.09
N ALA A 206 2.04 0.83 -20.69
CA ALA A 206 0.63 0.46 -20.72
C ALA A 206 0.16 0.11 -22.14
N GLU A 207 0.54 0.90 -23.14
CA GLU A 207 0.20 0.61 -24.55
C GLU A 207 0.85 -0.68 -25.06
N ALA A 208 2.12 -0.92 -24.70
CA ALA A 208 2.81 -2.16 -25.05
C ALA A 208 2.14 -3.38 -24.38
N ALA A 209 1.77 -3.27 -23.10
CA ALA A 209 1.06 -4.33 -22.37
C ALA A 209 -0.29 -4.66 -23.03
N ARG A 210 -1.07 -3.63 -23.39
CA ARG A 210 -2.33 -3.78 -24.12
C ARG A 210 -2.12 -4.48 -25.47
N ALA A 211 -1.09 -4.09 -26.22
CA ALA A 211 -0.77 -4.70 -27.50
C ALA A 211 -0.40 -6.18 -27.35
N THR A 212 0.41 -6.53 -26.34
CA THR A 212 0.80 -7.92 -26.03
C THR A 212 -0.41 -8.79 -25.70
N LEU A 213 -1.33 -8.31 -24.85
CA LEU A 213 -2.56 -9.03 -24.51
C LEU A 213 -3.47 -9.22 -25.73
N ARG A 214 -3.66 -8.17 -26.54
CA ARG A 214 -4.45 -8.28 -27.79
C ARG A 214 -3.85 -9.27 -28.77
N ALA A 215 -2.52 -9.28 -28.92
CA ALA A 215 -1.83 -10.23 -29.78
C ALA A 215 -2.03 -11.68 -29.29
N ALA A 216 -1.93 -11.92 -27.98
CA ALA A 216 -2.21 -13.23 -27.40
C ALA A 216 -3.66 -13.68 -27.64
N CYS A 217 -4.64 -12.79 -27.44
CA CYS A 217 -6.05 -13.08 -27.77
C CYS A 217 -6.25 -13.44 -29.23
N ALA A 218 -5.65 -12.67 -30.15
CA ALA A 218 -5.78 -12.90 -31.59
C ALA A 218 -5.14 -14.24 -32.01
N GLU A 219 -3.96 -14.56 -31.48
CA GLU A 219 -3.28 -15.83 -31.75
C GLU A 219 -4.09 -17.03 -31.23
N LEU A 220 -4.62 -16.96 -30.02
CA LEU A 220 -5.42 -18.03 -29.42
C LEU A 220 -6.77 -18.19 -30.10
N ALA A 221 -7.43 -17.10 -30.50
CA ALA A 221 -8.67 -17.15 -31.27
C ALA A 221 -8.45 -17.83 -32.64
N ALA A 222 -7.28 -17.61 -33.27
CA ALA A 222 -6.93 -18.25 -34.54
C ALA A 222 -6.68 -19.77 -34.42
N LEU A 223 -6.44 -20.30 -33.22
CA LEU A 223 -6.32 -21.74 -32.99
C LEU A 223 -7.68 -22.48 -33.00
N GLY A 224 -8.80 -21.75 -33.02
CA GLY A 224 -10.17 -22.29 -33.04
C GLY A 224 -10.79 -22.45 -31.64
N ASP A 225 -11.99 -23.03 -31.57
CA ASP A 225 -12.83 -23.03 -30.36
C ASP A 225 -12.31 -23.89 -29.20
N LYS A 226 -11.46 -24.89 -29.50
CA LYS A 226 -10.91 -25.84 -28.52
C LYS A 226 -9.43 -26.09 -28.77
N PRO A 227 -8.57 -25.08 -28.56
CA PRO A 227 -7.14 -25.22 -28.76
C PRO A 227 -6.57 -26.24 -27.77
N ARG A 228 -5.54 -26.99 -28.21
CA ARG A 228 -4.86 -27.96 -27.35
C ARG A 228 -4.11 -27.24 -26.24
N ARG A 229 -4.20 -27.75 -25.00
CA ARG A 229 -3.56 -27.15 -23.82
C ARG A 229 -2.09 -26.74 -24.02
N PRO A 230 -1.20 -27.54 -24.65
CA PRO A 230 0.18 -27.13 -24.87
C PRO A 230 0.33 -25.86 -25.73
N ALA A 231 -0.52 -25.69 -26.76
CA ALA A 231 -0.49 -24.51 -27.60
C ALA A 231 -0.92 -23.26 -26.81
N VAL A 232 -1.98 -23.39 -26.01
CA VAL A 232 -2.45 -22.30 -25.13
C VAL A 232 -1.39 -21.94 -24.09
N ARG A 233 -0.80 -22.95 -23.44
CA ARG A 233 0.27 -22.79 -22.45
C ARG A 233 1.45 -22.01 -23.04
N THR A 234 1.87 -22.32 -24.27
CA THR A 234 2.96 -21.61 -24.95
C THR A 234 2.66 -20.13 -25.12
N VAL A 235 1.46 -19.77 -25.58
CA VAL A 235 1.09 -18.36 -25.77
C VAL A 235 1.02 -17.62 -24.44
N LEU A 236 0.32 -18.18 -23.44
CA LEU A 236 0.18 -17.56 -22.12
C LEU A 236 1.53 -17.39 -21.44
N LYS A 237 2.39 -18.43 -21.47
CA LYS A 237 3.72 -18.36 -20.87
C LYS A 237 4.58 -17.28 -21.52
N ARG A 238 4.58 -17.19 -22.85
CA ARG A 238 5.30 -16.15 -23.58
C ARG A 238 4.79 -14.76 -23.23
N THR A 239 3.48 -14.60 -23.02
CA THR A 239 2.90 -13.33 -22.56
C THR A 239 3.35 -12.98 -21.15
N VAL A 240 3.37 -13.93 -20.22
CA VAL A 240 3.87 -13.70 -18.85
C VAL A 240 5.35 -13.36 -18.85
N GLU A 241 6.18 -14.10 -19.60
CA GLU A 241 7.61 -13.85 -19.75
C GLU A 241 7.88 -12.45 -20.34
N TRP A 242 7.01 -11.97 -21.24
CA TRP A 242 7.08 -10.59 -21.73
C TRP A 242 6.85 -9.57 -20.62
N PHE A 243 5.83 -9.76 -19.75
CA PHE A 243 5.58 -8.88 -18.61
C PHE A 243 6.75 -8.87 -17.63
N ASN A 244 7.30 -10.04 -17.28
CA ASN A 244 8.48 -10.14 -16.41
C ASN A 244 9.67 -9.36 -17.00
N ALA A 245 9.95 -9.52 -18.30
CA ALA A 245 11.05 -8.84 -18.96
C ALA A 245 10.82 -7.32 -19.07
N ALA A 246 9.60 -6.91 -19.41
CA ALA A 246 9.25 -5.50 -19.55
C ALA A 246 9.31 -4.78 -18.20
N ASP A 247 8.80 -5.40 -17.13
CA ASP A 247 8.81 -4.82 -15.78
C ASP A 247 10.23 -4.64 -15.25
N ASN A 248 11.06 -5.69 -15.38
CA ASN A 248 12.48 -5.63 -15.04
C ASN A 248 13.21 -4.51 -15.81
N ALA A 249 12.93 -4.36 -17.12
CA ALA A 249 13.53 -3.31 -17.94
C ALA A 249 13.05 -1.89 -17.57
N ALA A 250 11.83 -1.78 -17.04
CA ALA A 250 11.24 -0.51 -16.60
C ALA A 250 11.59 -0.15 -15.15
N GLY A 251 12.27 -1.04 -14.42
CA GLY A 251 12.67 -0.83 -13.03
C GLY A 251 11.62 -1.18 -11.99
N GLY A 252 10.72 -2.14 -12.28
CA GLY A 252 9.70 -2.61 -11.35
C GLY A 252 8.51 -1.65 -11.25
N VAL A 253 7.87 -1.37 -12.39
CA VAL A 253 6.73 -0.45 -12.50
C VAL A 253 5.38 -1.14 -12.26
N ILE A 254 5.33 -2.48 -12.21
CA ILE A 254 4.11 -3.24 -11.91
C ILE A 254 3.90 -3.31 -10.38
N GLY A 255 3.04 -2.43 -9.86
CA GLY A 255 2.57 -2.43 -8.48
C GLY A 255 1.39 -3.36 -8.24
N THR A 256 0.95 -3.53 -6.99
CA THR A 256 -0.08 -4.50 -6.59
C THR A 256 -1.37 -4.41 -7.41
N GLY A 257 -1.84 -3.20 -7.72
CA GLY A 257 -3.05 -3.02 -8.55
C GLY A 257 -2.85 -3.47 -10.00
N GLU A 258 -1.70 -3.16 -10.60
CA GLU A 258 -1.34 -3.60 -11.95
C GLU A 258 -1.22 -5.13 -12.03
N ARG A 259 -0.67 -5.76 -10.98
CA ARG A 259 -0.55 -7.22 -10.87
C ARG A 259 -1.92 -7.89 -10.97
N GLU A 260 -2.88 -7.41 -10.19
CA GLU A 260 -4.25 -7.92 -10.19
C GLU A 260 -4.92 -7.75 -11.56
N ASP A 261 -4.76 -6.59 -12.20
CA ASP A 261 -5.30 -6.34 -13.54
C ASP A 261 -4.69 -7.26 -14.61
N ILE A 262 -3.38 -7.56 -14.55
CA ILE A 262 -2.71 -8.49 -15.49
C ILE A 262 -3.17 -9.92 -15.25
N VAL A 263 -3.23 -10.38 -13.99
CA VAL A 263 -3.73 -11.72 -13.65
C VAL A 263 -5.14 -11.90 -14.19
N ALA A 264 -6.05 -10.97 -13.87
CA ALA A 264 -7.43 -11.04 -14.32
C ALA A 264 -7.53 -11.12 -15.86
N ALA A 265 -6.73 -10.35 -16.59
CA ALA A 265 -6.70 -10.40 -18.05
C ALA A 265 -6.19 -11.76 -18.58
N LEU A 266 -5.17 -12.36 -17.96
CA LEU A 266 -4.64 -13.67 -18.37
C LEU A 266 -5.59 -14.82 -18.03
N GLU A 267 -6.29 -14.75 -16.91
CA GLU A 267 -7.32 -15.70 -16.52
C GLU A 267 -8.51 -15.68 -17.47
N ASP A 268 -8.97 -14.48 -17.84
CA ASP A 268 -9.98 -14.26 -18.88
C ASP A 268 -9.58 -14.96 -20.20
N ILE A 269 -8.32 -14.79 -20.63
CA ILE A 269 -7.78 -15.42 -21.84
C ILE A 269 -7.74 -16.95 -21.70
N ALA A 270 -7.26 -17.48 -20.57
CA ALA A 270 -7.19 -18.92 -20.31
C ALA A 270 -8.58 -19.56 -20.33
N TYR A 271 -9.58 -18.88 -19.78
CA TYR A 271 -10.95 -19.35 -19.77
C TYR A 271 -11.60 -19.30 -21.16
N ALA A 272 -11.41 -18.21 -21.91
CA ALA A 272 -11.88 -18.09 -23.29
C ALA A 272 -11.27 -19.19 -24.19
N ALA A 273 -10.02 -19.58 -23.92
CA ALA A 273 -9.35 -20.71 -24.57
C ALA A 273 -9.80 -22.10 -24.08
N ARG A 274 -10.76 -22.17 -23.15
CA ARG A 274 -11.27 -23.41 -22.52
C ARG A 274 -10.19 -24.21 -21.77
N GLN A 275 -9.21 -23.52 -21.18
CA GLN A 275 -8.11 -24.13 -20.43
C GLN A 275 -7.96 -23.50 -19.02
N PRO A 276 -8.99 -23.53 -18.15
CA PRO A 276 -8.93 -22.91 -16.82
C PRO A 276 -7.82 -23.50 -15.92
N ALA A 277 -7.40 -24.74 -16.16
CA ALA A 277 -6.28 -25.36 -15.44
C ALA A 277 -4.92 -24.70 -15.71
N LEU A 278 -4.83 -23.71 -16.62
CA LEU A 278 -3.63 -22.90 -16.84
C LEU A 278 -3.60 -21.64 -15.96
N MET A 279 -4.65 -21.35 -15.18
CA MET A 279 -4.67 -20.22 -14.23
C MET A 279 -3.61 -20.43 -13.14
N ASP A 280 -3.58 -21.61 -12.51
CA ASP A 280 -2.55 -21.98 -11.52
C ASP A 280 -1.12 -21.92 -12.11
N ASP A 281 -1.00 -22.21 -13.41
CA ASP A 281 0.30 -22.16 -14.10
C ASP A 281 0.79 -20.71 -14.29
N ILE A 282 -0.10 -19.73 -14.50
CA ILE A 282 0.24 -18.30 -14.65
C ILE A 282 0.90 -17.79 -13.38
N ASP A 283 0.38 -18.15 -12.20
CA ASP A 283 0.94 -17.78 -10.91
C ASP A 283 2.37 -18.31 -10.72
N MET A 284 2.69 -19.46 -11.28
CA MET A 284 4.04 -20.04 -11.21
C MET A 284 5.05 -19.38 -12.17
N TRP A 285 4.59 -18.65 -13.19
CA TRP A 285 5.48 -18.05 -14.20
C TRP A 285 5.78 -16.57 -13.95
N ARG A 286 4.94 -15.86 -13.20
CA ARG A 286 5.13 -14.43 -12.92
C ARG A 286 6.28 -14.20 -11.94
N GLU A 287 7.04 -13.14 -12.19
CA GLU A 287 8.14 -12.69 -11.33
C GLU A 287 7.92 -11.27 -10.77
N TRP A 288 6.89 -10.57 -11.29
CA TRP A 288 6.49 -9.24 -10.83
C TRP A 288 5.76 -9.29 -9.50
#